data_AF-A0A932T973-F1
#
_entry.id   AF-A0A932T973-F1
#
_cell.length_a   1.000
_cell.length_b   1.000
_cell.length_c   1.000
_cell.angle_alpha   90.00
_cell.angle_beta   90.00
_cell.angle_gamma   90.00
#
_symmetry.space_group_name_H-M   'P 1'
#
loop_
_entity.id
_entity.type
_entity.pdbx_description
1 polymer ?
#
loop_
_entity_poly.entity_id
_entity_poly.type
_entity_poly.pdbx_seq_one_letter_code
_entity_poly.pdbx_strand_id
1 'polypeptide(L)'
;MNLREEILFEHSKAQCNKILAWVGDSQQRFDELFNLFLKDEYLVTQRAAWPLSYDIHNAIKRNTVRLLQSIFIPKKFQGEVMNICFNYVADPKEAVAVKAFSLTILGNLAKEYPEIVPEIKLLIEEQLPRQTAAFKSRAKKLLNKELK
;
A
#
# COMPACT_ATOMS: atom_id res chain seq x y z
N MET A 1 -17.19 19.45 2.24
CA MET A 1 -16.03 20.31 2.55
C MET A 1 -15.64 20.99 1.26
N ASN A 2 -15.36 22.29 1.26
CA ASN A 2 -14.79 22.95 0.08
C ASN A 2 -13.28 22.75 0.11
N LEU A 3 -12.77 21.82 -0.71
CA LEU A 3 -11.38 21.39 -0.65
C LEU A 3 -10.40 22.54 -0.98
N ARG A 4 -10.77 23.42 -1.91
CA ARG A 4 -9.96 24.56 -2.33
C ARG A 4 -9.77 25.58 -1.20
N GLU A 5 -10.85 25.93 -0.52
CA GLU A 5 -10.81 26.85 0.63
C GLU A 5 -9.96 26.28 1.75
N GLU A 6 -10.08 24.98 2.03
CA GLU A 6 -9.34 24.31 3.11
C GLU A 6 -7.84 24.17 2.80
N ILE A 7 -7.45 24.00 1.53
CA ILE A 7 -6.03 24.00 1.11
C ILE A 7 -5.41 25.40 1.25
N LEU A 8 -6.19 26.45 0.99
CA LEU A 8 -5.74 27.84 1.12
C LEU A 8 -5.74 28.34 2.57
N PHE A 9 -6.60 27.75 3.43
CA PHE A 9 -6.80 28.15 4.82
C PHE A 9 -5.51 28.12 5.65
N GLU A 10 -4.82 26.98 5.69
CA GLU A 10 -3.59 26.83 6.48
C GLU A 10 -2.65 25.78 5.88
N HIS A 11 -1.35 26.07 5.85
CA HIS A 11 -0.32 25.08 5.50
C HIS A 11 0.26 24.45 6.77
N SER A 12 -0.52 23.57 7.41
CA SER A 12 -0.15 22.88 8.65
C SER A 12 -0.37 21.38 8.57
N LYS A 13 0.34 20.61 9.41
CA LYS A 13 0.15 19.15 9.51
C LYS A 13 -1.26 18.79 9.97
N ALA A 14 -1.85 19.60 10.86
CA ALA A 14 -3.22 19.41 11.33
C ALA A 14 -4.24 19.56 10.19
N GLN A 15 -4.06 20.60 9.37
CA GLN A 15 -4.90 20.85 8.20
C GLN A 15 -4.71 19.78 7.12
N CYS A 16 -3.47 19.35 6.88
CA CYS A 16 -3.18 18.21 6.03
C CYS A 16 -3.94 16.96 6.51
N ASN A 17 -3.83 16.60 7.79
CA ASN A 17 -4.54 15.46 8.36
C ASN A 17 -6.06 15.55 8.25
N LYS A 18 -6.62 16.77 8.37
CA LYS A 18 -8.06 17.02 8.16
C LYS A 18 -8.46 16.74 6.70
N ILE A 19 -7.67 17.20 5.74
CA ILE A 19 -7.88 16.95 4.32
C ILE A 19 -7.77 15.44 4.03
N LEU A 20 -6.76 14.77 4.58
CA LEU A 20 -6.59 13.31 4.46
C LEU A 20 -7.77 12.52 5.01
N ALA A 21 -8.22 12.86 6.23
CA ALA A 21 -9.37 12.22 6.84
C ALA A 21 -10.66 12.45 6.04
N TRP A 22 -10.76 13.60 5.37
CA TRP A 22 -11.86 13.87 4.46
C TRP A 22 -11.77 13.08 3.16
N VAL A 23 -10.58 12.94 2.55
CA VAL A 23 -10.39 12.11 1.33
C VAL A 23 -10.69 10.64 1.64
N GLY A 24 -10.04 10.07 2.65
CA GLY A 24 -10.19 8.67 3.05
C GLY A 24 -10.05 7.70 1.86
N ASP A 25 -10.92 6.69 1.80
CA ASP A 25 -10.93 5.72 0.68
C ASP A 25 -11.80 6.16 -0.53
N SER A 26 -12.24 7.42 -0.58
CA SER A 26 -13.15 7.89 -1.63
C SER A 26 -12.41 8.31 -2.90
N GLN A 27 -12.53 7.51 -3.96
CA GLN A 27 -11.95 7.83 -5.28
C GLN A 27 -12.38 9.21 -5.79
N GLN A 28 -13.66 9.58 -5.63
CA GLN A 28 -14.17 10.87 -6.09
C GLN A 28 -13.51 12.06 -5.38
N ARG A 29 -13.23 11.93 -4.07
CA ARG A 29 -12.55 12.98 -3.29
C ARG A 29 -11.06 13.05 -3.61
N PHE A 30 -10.44 11.90 -3.87
CA PHE A 30 -9.07 11.84 -4.36
C PHE A 30 -8.95 12.51 -5.74
N ASP A 31 -9.89 12.24 -6.65
CA ASP A 31 -9.90 12.86 -7.99
C ASP A 31 -10.04 14.38 -7.90
N GLU A 32 -10.82 14.90 -6.94
CA GLU A 32 -10.92 16.33 -6.67
C GLU A 32 -9.59 16.93 -6.20
N LEU A 33 -8.94 16.30 -5.21
CA LEU A 33 -7.62 16.70 -4.73
C LEU A 33 -6.56 16.65 -5.84
N PHE A 34 -6.59 15.61 -6.66
CA PHE A 34 -5.64 15.41 -7.73
C PHE A 34 -5.84 16.40 -8.89
N ASN A 35 -7.09 16.78 -9.18
CA ASN A 35 -7.38 17.84 -10.14
C ASN A 35 -6.84 19.20 -9.69
N LEU A 36 -6.98 19.55 -8.40
CA LEU A 36 -6.41 20.78 -7.84
C LEU A 36 -4.88 20.79 -7.94
N PHE A 37 -4.23 19.64 -7.74
CA PHE A 37 -2.79 19.51 -7.94
C PHE A 37 -2.38 19.75 -9.40
N LEU A 38 -3.06 19.14 -10.37
CA LEU A 38 -2.65 19.18 -11.78
C LEU A 38 -3.01 20.46 -12.54
N LYS A 39 -4.09 21.16 -12.15
CA LYS A 39 -4.75 22.17 -13.01
C LYS A 39 -4.95 23.54 -12.36
N ASP A 40 -4.65 23.71 -11.08
CA ASP A 40 -4.89 24.98 -10.37
C ASP A 40 -3.62 25.85 -10.31
N GLU A 41 -3.74 27.02 -9.70
CA GLU A 41 -2.67 28.00 -9.54
C GLU A 41 -1.53 27.45 -8.67
N TYR A 42 -0.32 27.96 -8.89
CA TYR A 42 0.93 27.48 -8.28
C TYR A 42 0.84 27.22 -6.76
N LEU A 43 0.19 28.13 -6.00
CA LEU A 43 0.06 28.00 -4.54
C LEU A 43 -0.88 26.84 -4.14
N VAL A 44 -1.97 26.63 -4.89
CA VAL A 44 -2.89 25.52 -4.67
C VAL A 44 -2.21 24.21 -5.02
N THR A 45 -1.48 24.14 -6.14
CA THR A 45 -0.70 22.96 -6.53
C THR A 45 0.34 22.57 -5.47
N GLN A 46 1.11 23.53 -4.96
CA GLN A 46 2.12 23.24 -3.93
C GLN A 46 1.50 22.68 -2.65
N ARG A 47 0.39 23.25 -2.20
CA ARG A 47 -0.27 22.85 -0.96
C ARG A 47 -1.08 21.56 -1.12
N ALA A 48 -1.67 21.32 -2.30
CA ALA A 48 -2.35 20.07 -2.64
C ALA A 48 -1.38 18.88 -2.75
N ALA A 49 -0.11 19.13 -3.12
CA ALA A 49 0.92 18.11 -3.16
C ALA A 49 1.19 17.49 -1.78
N TRP A 50 0.97 18.25 -0.69
CA TRP A 50 1.28 17.80 0.66
C TRP A 50 0.32 16.70 1.15
N PRO A 51 -1.02 16.87 1.09
CA PRO A 51 -1.94 15.76 1.33
C PRO A 51 -1.74 14.59 0.36
N LEU A 52 -1.43 14.84 -0.92
CA LEU A 52 -1.13 13.75 -1.87
C LEU A 52 0.11 12.92 -1.48
N SER A 53 1.07 13.54 -0.79
CA SER A 53 2.25 12.83 -0.28
C SER A 53 1.99 12.00 0.98
N TYR A 54 0.95 12.36 1.75
CA TYR A 54 0.57 11.69 3.00
C TYR A 54 -0.56 10.67 2.83
N ASP A 55 -1.50 10.93 1.91
CA ASP A 55 -2.52 9.95 1.53
C ASP A 55 -1.86 8.94 0.60
N ILE A 56 -1.36 7.85 1.17
CA ILE A 56 -0.90 6.74 0.35
C ILE A 56 -2.16 6.01 -0.14
N HIS A 57 -2.85 6.64 -1.10
CA HIS A 57 -3.98 6.06 -1.80
C HIS A 57 -3.63 4.61 -2.15
N ASN A 58 -4.59 3.69 -2.04
CA ASN A 58 -4.34 2.26 -2.27
C ASN A 58 -3.62 1.99 -3.60
N ALA A 59 -3.80 2.86 -4.59
CA ALA A 59 -3.03 2.85 -5.85
C ALA A 59 -1.52 3.03 -5.66
N ILE A 60 -1.07 3.98 -4.84
CA ILE A 60 0.35 4.22 -4.56
C ILE A 60 0.94 3.03 -3.82
N LYS A 61 0.32 2.58 -2.70
CA LYS A 61 0.74 1.38 -1.95
C LYS A 61 0.92 0.19 -2.90
N ARG A 62 -0.11 -0.10 -3.69
CA ARG A 62 -0.12 -1.20 -4.68
C ARG A 62 1.01 -1.08 -5.69
N ASN A 63 1.23 0.11 -6.25
CA ASN A 63 2.29 0.31 -7.24
C ASN A 63 3.68 0.13 -6.62
N THR A 64 3.88 0.61 -5.39
CA THR A 64 5.13 0.44 -4.64
C THR A 64 5.43 -1.04 -4.41
N VAL A 65 4.49 -1.80 -3.81
CA VAL A 65 4.72 -3.24 -3.57
C VAL A 65 4.84 -4.03 -4.88
N ARG A 66 4.14 -3.60 -5.94
CA ARG A 66 4.26 -4.22 -7.27
C ARG A 66 5.66 -4.03 -7.85
N LEU A 67 6.28 -2.87 -7.66
CA LEU A 67 7.66 -2.61 -8.07
C LEU A 67 8.64 -3.42 -7.22
N LEU A 68 8.48 -3.37 -5.89
CA LEU A 68 9.36 -4.06 -4.93
C LEU A 68 9.45 -5.57 -5.18
N GLN A 69 8.38 -6.21 -5.66
CA GLN A 69 8.39 -7.65 -5.96
C GLN A 69 9.41 -8.05 -7.05
N SER A 70 9.81 -7.11 -7.91
CA SER A 70 10.62 -7.38 -9.11
C SER A 70 12.03 -6.80 -9.05
N ILE A 71 12.39 -6.13 -7.96
CA ILE A 71 13.71 -5.53 -7.78
C ILE A 71 14.47 -6.21 -6.64
N PHE A 72 15.78 -6.01 -6.62
CA PHE A 72 16.60 -6.37 -5.47
C PHE A 72 16.39 -5.36 -4.34
N ILE A 73 16.00 -5.85 -3.16
CA ILE A 73 15.86 -5.04 -1.95
C ILE A 73 17.18 -5.09 -1.17
N PRO A 74 17.86 -3.95 -0.94
CA PRO A 74 19.10 -3.93 -0.17
C PRO A 74 18.93 -4.53 1.23
N LYS A 75 19.89 -5.35 1.69
CA LYS A 75 19.83 -6.09 2.97
C LYS A 75 19.39 -5.26 4.16
N LYS A 76 19.90 -4.02 4.28
CA LYS A 76 19.56 -3.09 5.36
C LYS A 76 18.07 -2.76 5.48
N PHE A 77 17.29 -2.94 4.41
CA PHE A 77 15.85 -2.64 4.38
C PHE A 77 14.97 -3.90 4.35
N GLN A 78 15.55 -5.09 4.15
CA GLN A 78 14.76 -6.31 3.97
C GLN A 78 13.89 -6.62 5.18
N GLY A 79 14.41 -6.47 6.41
CA GLY A 79 13.63 -6.69 7.63
C GLY A 79 12.42 -5.76 7.78
N GLU A 80 12.60 -4.48 7.46
CA GLU A 80 11.51 -3.49 7.51
C GLU A 80 10.44 -3.79 6.47
N VAL A 81 10.86 -4.06 5.22
CA VAL A 81 9.92 -4.42 4.14
C VAL A 81 9.17 -5.71 4.47
N MET A 82 9.85 -6.69 5.06
CA MET A 82 9.26 -7.96 5.48
C MET A 82 8.14 -7.75 6.50
N ASN A 83 8.40 -7.01 7.57
CA ASN A 83 7.40 -6.68 8.59
C ASN A 83 6.19 -5.95 8.00
N ILE A 84 6.43 -4.96 7.12
CA ILE A 84 5.35 -4.24 6.43
C ILE A 84 4.51 -5.21 5.58
N CYS A 85 5.15 -6.12 4.84
CA CYS A 85 4.45 -7.08 4.00
C CYS A 85 3.61 -8.07 4.82
N PHE A 86 4.12 -8.56 5.96
CA PHE A 86 3.34 -9.40 6.88
C PHE A 86 2.11 -8.66 7.40
N ASN A 87 2.28 -7.41 7.87
CA ASN A 87 1.17 -6.59 8.35
C ASN A 87 0.10 -6.37 7.27
N TYR A 88 0.51 -6.08 6.03
CA TYR A 88 -0.44 -5.92 4.92
C TYR A 88 -1.23 -7.20 4.64
N VAL A 89 -0.60 -8.37 4.67
CA VAL A 89 -1.29 -9.63 4.39
C VAL A 89 -2.26 -9.97 5.53
N ALA A 90 -1.88 -9.70 6.78
CA ALA A 90 -2.70 -9.95 7.96
C ALA A 90 -3.94 -9.06 8.07
N ASP A 91 -3.83 -7.78 7.70
CA ASP A 91 -4.92 -6.80 7.85
C ASP A 91 -6.12 -7.16 6.96
N PRO A 92 -7.29 -7.55 7.49
CA PRO A 92 -8.46 -7.90 6.69
C PRO A 92 -9.00 -6.76 5.82
N LYS A 93 -8.71 -5.49 6.15
CA LYS A 93 -9.16 -4.30 5.40
C LYS A 93 -8.24 -3.94 4.24
N GLU A 94 -7.01 -4.46 4.21
CA GLU A 94 -6.05 -4.12 3.17
C GLU A 94 -6.48 -4.68 1.79
N ALA A 95 -6.20 -3.91 0.75
CA ALA A 95 -6.59 -4.23 -0.61
C ALA A 95 -5.97 -5.57 -1.07
N VAL A 96 -6.79 -6.43 -1.65
CA VAL A 96 -6.40 -7.77 -2.16
C VAL A 96 -5.12 -7.73 -3.01
N ALA A 97 -4.98 -6.73 -3.88
CA ALA A 97 -3.81 -6.59 -4.75
C ALA A 97 -2.53 -6.30 -3.96
N VAL A 98 -2.60 -5.46 -2.92
CA VAL A 98 -1.47 -5.17 -2.03
C VAL A 98 -1.04 -6.46 -1.34
N LYS A 99 -1.98 -7.20 -0.75
CA LYS A 99 -1.71 -8.51 -0.12
C LYS A 99 -1.04 -9.50 -1.06
N ALA A 100 -1.55 -9.62 -2.29
CA ALA A 100 -1.03 -10.55 -3.27
C ALA A 100 0.42 -10.24 -3.69
N PHE A 101 0.77 -8.96 -3.81
CA PHE A 101 2.14 -8.54 -4.09
C PHE A 101 3.05 -8.68 -2.86
N SER A 102 2.56 -8.36 -1.66
CA SER A 102 3.28 -8.58 -0.40
C SER A 102 3.67 -10.04 -0.22
N LEU A 103 2.77 -10.99 -0.50
CA LEU A 103 3.10 -12.43 -0.49
C LEU A 103 4.23 -12.79 -1.46
N THR A 104 4.30 -12.14 -2.63
CA THR A 104 5.37 -12.40 -3.60
C THR A 104 6.71 -11.87 -3.09
N ILE A 105 6.73 -10.70 -2.44
CA ILE A 105 7.93 -10.15 -1.81
C ILE A 105 8.41 -11.09 -0.69
N LEU A 106 7.52 -11.50 0.20
CA LEU A 106 7.82 -12.45 1.28
C LEU A 106 8.37 -13.77 0.72
N GLY A 107 7.80 -14.29 -0.37
CA GLY A 107 8.31 -15.45 -1.09
C GLY A 107 9.73 -15.31 -1.61
N ASN A 108 10.06 -14.15 -2.16
CA ASN A 108 11.41 -13.86 -2.61
C ASN A 108 12.39 -13.75 -1.45
N LEU A 109 12.00 -13.09 -0.36
CA LEU A 109 12.83 -12.99 0.85
C LEU A 109 13.00 -14.35 1.54
N ALA A 110 12.00 -15.23 1.50
CA ALA A 110 12.08 -16.57 2.09
C ALA A 110 13.14 -17.47 1.44
N LYS A 111 13.60 -17.13 0.22
CA LYS A 111 14.74 -17.82 -0.42
C LYS A 111 16.07 -17.50 0.26
N GLU A 112 16.19 -16.31 0.83
CA GLU A 112 17.36 -15.87 1.61
C GLU A 112 17.18 -16.14 3.11
N TYR A 113 15.94 -16.11 3.60
CA TYR A 113 15.54 -16.30 5.00
C TYR A 113 14.51 -17.43 5.15
N PRO A 114 14.90 -18.72 5.05
CA PRO A 114 13.96 -19.84 5.09
C PRO A 114 13.15 -19.96 6.39
N GLU A 115 13.60 -19.35 7.49
CA GLU A 115 12.94 -19.35 8.79
C GLU A 115 11.55 -18.70 8.78
N ILE A 116 11.25 -17.84 7.80
CA ILE A 116 9.97 -17.14 7.70
C ILE A 116 8.91 -17.97 6.96
N VAL A 117 9.31 -19.08 6.32
CA VAL A 117 8.41 -19.95 5.53
C VAL A 117 7.21 -20.45 6.35
N PRO A 118 7.37 -20.94 7.60
CA PRO A 118 6.24 -21.40 8.40
C PRO A 118 5.22 -20.29 8.68
N GLU A 119 5.68 -19.08 8.94
CA GLU A 119 4.83 -17.91 9.20
C GLU A 119 4.03 -17.52 7.96
N ILE A 120 4.66 -17.52 6.77
CA ILE A 120 3.97 -17.28 5.50
C ILE A 120 2.87 -18.32 5.25
N LYS A 121 3.14 -19.61 5.53
CA LYS A 121 2.17 -20.70 5.36
C LYS A 121 0.95 -20.50 6.25
N LEU A 122 1.18 -20.26 7.54
CA LEU A 122 0.12 -20.01 8.51
C LEU A 122 -0.75 -18.81 8.09
N LEU A 123 -0.11 -17.71 7.69
CA LEU A 123 -0.82 -16.49 7.30
C LEU A 123 -1.68 -16.69 6.04
N ILE A 124 -1.19 -17.48 5.08
CA ILE A 124 -1.99 -17.87 3.91
C ILE A 124 -3.20 -18.69 4.34
N GLU A 125 -3.01 -19.71 5.18
CA GLU A 125 -4.08 -20.59 5.67
C GLU A 125 -5.19 -19.82 6.37
N GLU A 126 -4.83 -18.87 7.25
CA GLU A 126 -5.78 -18.02 7.96
C GLU A 126 -6.59 -17.10 7.02
N GLN A 127 -5.95 -16.56 5.99
CA GLN A 127 -6.57 -15.61 5.08
C GLN A 127 -7.37 -16.30 3.96
N LEU A 128 -7.00 -17.51 3.53
CA LEU A 128 -7.59 -18.23 2.40
C LEU A 128 -9.15 -18.27 2.38
N PRO A 129 -9.83 -18.53 3.52
CA PRO A 129 -11.30 -18.58 3.55
C PRO A 129 -11.97 -17.25 3.17
N ARG A 130 -11.31 -16.12 3.45
CA ARG A 130 -11.87 -14.77 3.34
C ARG A 130 -11.45 -14.03 2.06
N GLN A 131 -10.66 -14.67 1.20
CA GLN A 131 -9.97 -13.99 0.10
C GLN A 131 -10.49 -14.36 -1.29
N THR A 132 -10.25 -13.46 -2.23
CA THR A 132 -10.66 -13.60 -3.65
C THR A 132 -9.82 -14.62 -4.41
N ALA A 133 -10.26 -14.98 -5.62
CA ALA A 133 -9.55 -15.89 -6.52
C ALA A 133 -8.12 -15.42 -6.86
N ALA A 134 -7.87 -14.11 -6.96
CA ALA A 134 -6.57 -13.56 -7.29
C ALA A 134 -5.52 -13.84 -6.19
N PHE A 135 -5.90 -13.65 -4.93
CA PHE A 135 -5.07 -13.99 -3.78
C PHE A 135 -4.81 -15.50 -3.71
N LYS A 136 -5.86 -16.31 -3.87
CA LYS A 136 -5.78 -17.79 -3.85
C LYS A 136 -4.81 -18.33 -4.91
N SER A 137 -4.86 -17.79 -6.13
CA SER A 137 -3.95 -18.19 -7.22
C SER A 137 -2.48 -17.91 -6.89
N ARG A 138 -2.21 -16.73 -6.33
CA ARG A 138 -0.85 -16.33 -5.91
C ARG A 138 -0.34 -17.15 -4.74
N ALA A 139 -1.16 -17.36 -3.71
CA ALA A 139 -0.83 -18.21 -2.57
C ALA A 139 -0.46 -19.63 -3.01
N LYS A 140 -1.27 -20.24 -3.90
CA LYS A 140 -0.98 -21.57 -4.46
C LYS A 140 0.33 -21.61 -5.25
N LYS A 141 0.62 -20.58 -6.05
CA LYS A 141 1.88 -20.48 -6.79
C LYS A 141 3.08 -20.40 -5.84
N LEU A 142 2.96 -19.62 -4.77
CA LEU A 142 4.01 -19.44 -3.77
C LEU A 142 4.32 -20.75 -3.04
N LEU A 143 3.29 -21.41 -2.50
CA LEU A 143 3.41 -22.69 -1.79
C LEU A 143 4.03 -23.79 -2.65
N ASN A 144 3.70 -23.84 -3.93
CA ASN A 144 4.12 -24.93 -4.82
C ASN A 144 5.48 -24.72 -5.49
N LYS A 145 5.93 -23.48 -5.65
CA LYS A 145 7.10 -23.13 -6.47
C LYS A 145 8.24 -22.47 -5.70
N GLU A 146 7.92 -21.67 -4.68
CA GLU A 146 8.92 -20.81 -4.03
C GLU A 146 9.23 -21.21 -2.58
N LEU A 147 8.35 -21.97 -1.92
CA LEU A 147 8.48 -22.42 -0.54
C LEU A 147 8.64 -23.95 -0.42
N LYS A 148 9.16 -24.59 -1.47
CA LYS A 148 9.42 -26.04 -1.51
C LYS A 148 10.71 -26.41 -0.80
#